data_AF-A0A1Q8ZCI3-F1
#
_entry.id   AF-A0A1Q8ZCI3-F1
#
_cell.length_a   1.000
_cell.length_b   1.000
_cell.length_c   1.000
_cell.angle_alpha   90.00
_cell.angle_beta   90.00
_cell.angle_gamma   90.00
#
_symmetry.space_group_name_H-M   'P 1'
#
loop_
_entity.id
_entity.type
_entity.pdbx_description
1 polymer ?
#
loop_
_entity_poly.entity_id
_entity_poly.type
_entity_poly.pdbx_seq_one_letter_code
_entity_poly.pdbx_strand_id
1 'polypeptide(L)'
;MLATIAFVVGFCLSLLMEQRWEKAAIVGLITIPAALCGAFITEKHRTYRVRATLAAAKNQIQILQQQGVRLHQSLRTMISEKQQASVTLSSLQTHLQHIQAEVLEKWELNEKLGWKLASLDQQKRQLEEQAQILQRQVQQLEKQARELKQPALHPPADSRKSLPEAAPPSLHAAARQLQSQVASLHSELTQLEGQILQRRRQKTQLEQEVVKLQAQKEQLEQGRSQPRSPAEVVLRPLVQSSRPVVIGPERSSPNLSEEWVSFMQQLPSHEYRVLKAIVRQEQPQSVLKQVAEEHLTMPELLIDTINERAIDAIGDVIIEPGAGATPPKIAEEHLAAVRQVITAYP
;
A
#
# COMPACT_ATOMS: atom_id res chain seq x y z
N MET A 1 -60.01 38.02 44.49
CA MET A 1 -60.01 37.12 45.67
C MET A 1 -59.06 37.60 46.76
N LEU A 2 -57.74 37.72 46.53
CA LEU A 2 -56.80 38.19 47.59
C LEU A 2 -57.00 39.65 48.03
N ALA A 3 -57.22 40.57 47.08
CA ALA A 3 -57.44 41.99 47.40
C ALA A 3 -58.72 42.25 48.22
N THR A 4 -59.79 41.49 47.93
CA THR A 4 -61.06 41.57 48.66
C THR A 4 -60.93 41.01 50.08
N ILE A 5 -60.16 39.92 50.26
CA ILE A 5 -59.90 39.35 51.59
C ILE A 5 -59.02 40.29 52.42
N ALA A 6 -57.97 40.88 51.83
CA ALA A 6 -57.12 41.85 52.51
C ALA A 6 -57.89 43.11 52.94
N PHE A 7 -58.83 43.59 52.12
CA PHE A 7 -59.71 44.70 52.46
C PHE A 7 -60.63 44.36 53.64
N VAL A 8 -61.28 43.19 53.62
CA VAL A 8 -62.18 42.75 54.71
C VAL A 8 -61.43 42.57 56.02
N VAL A 9 -60.25 41.94 55.98
CA VAL A 9 -59.43 41.70 57.18
C VAL A 9 -58.86 43.02 57.74
N GLY A 10 -58.34 43.91 56.89
CA GLY A 10 -57.82 45.22 57.31
C GLY A 10 -58.90 46.18 57.83
N PHE A 11 -60.10 46.13 57.23
CA PHE A 11 -61.27 46.88 57.69
C PHE A 11 -61.74 46.38 59.06
N CYS A 12 -61.90 45.05 59.24
CA CYS A 12 -62.30 44.46 60.52
C CYS A 12 -61.27 44.73 61.63
N LEU A 13 -59.96 44.62 61.36
CA LEU A 13 -58.91 44.94 62.34
C LEU A 13 -58.88 46.42 62.74
N SER A 14 -59.06 47.34 61.78
CA SER A 14 -59.14 48.78 62.08
C SER A 14 -60.39 49.14 62.90
N LEU A 15 -61.52 48.48 62.61
CA LEU A 15 -62.77 48.66 63.35
C LEU A 15 -62.65 48.15 64.80
N LEU A 16 -61.91 47.05 65.00
CA LEU A 16 -61.73 46.45 66.31
C LEU A 16 -60.78 47.26 67.22
N MET A 17 -59.78 47.95 66.65
CA MET A 17 -58.69 48.53 67.45
C MET A 17 -58.85 50.02 67.82
N GLU A 18 -59.56 50.84 67.04
CA GLU A 18 -59.58 52.30 67.28
C GLU A 18 -60.96 52.95 67.46
N GLN A 19 -62.08 52.22 67.29
CA GLN A 19 -63.47 52.71 67.51
C GLN A 19 -63.81 54.07 66.85
N ARG A 20 -63.04 54.52 65.85
CA ARG A 20 -63.21 55.78 65.11
C ARG A 20 -63.34 55.47 63.62
N TRP A 21 -64.57 55.61 63.11
CA TRP A 21 -64.99 55.10 61.81
C TRP A 21 -64.31 55.87 60.66
N GLU A 22 -63.91 57.10 60.94
CA GLU A 22 -63.18 57.99 60.03
C GLU A 22 -61.80 57.44 59.65
N LYS A 23 -61.05 56.87 60.61
CA LYS A 23 -59.70 56.33 60.35
C LYS A 23 -59.73 55.03 59.54
N ALA A 24 -60.69 54.15 59.85
CA ALA A 24 -60.87 52.89 59.14
C ALA A 24 -61.27 53.09 57.66
N ALA A 25 -62.09 54.11 57.37
CA ALA A 25 -62.45 54.47 56.00
C ALA A 25 -61.24 54.94 55.18
N ILE A 26 -60.34 55.73 55.79
CA ILE A 26 -59.11 56.20 55.13
C ILE A 26 -58.16 55.05 54.83
N VAL A 27 -57.97 54.11 55.77
CA VAL A 27 -57.11 52.93 55.56
C VAL A 27 -57.69 52.04 54.46
N GLY A 28 -59.01 51.83 54.44
CA GLY A 28 -59.68 51.08 53.36
C GLY A 28 -59.53 51.75 51.99
N LEU A 29 -59.67 53.09 51.93
CA LEU A 29 -59.52 53.88 50.70
C LEU A 29 -58.09 53.83 50.14
N ILE A 30 -57.06 53.74 50.99
CA ILE A 30 -55.65 53.64 50.56
C ILE A 30 -55.27 52.20 50.17
N THR A 31 -55.86 51.21 50.82
CA THR A 31 -55.51 49.79 50.61
C THR A 31 -55.99 49.26 49.25
N ILE A 32 -57.16 49.69 48.77
CA ILE A 32 -57.70 49.22 47.48
C ILE A 32 -56.80 49.65 46.29
N PRO A 33 -56.42 50.95 46.13
CA PRO A 33 -55.49 51.38 45.09
C PRO A 33 -54.13 50.70 45.23
N ALA A 34 -53.60 50.57 46.45
CA ALA A 34 -52.31 49.93 46.69
C ALA A 34 -52.32 48.45 46.26
N ALA A 35 -53.39 47.70 46.56
CA ALA A 35 -53.54 46.30 46.15
C ALA A 35 -53.69 46.14 44.64
N LEU A 36 -54.45 47.03 43.98
CA LEU A 36 -54.59 47.04 42.51
C LEU A 36 -53.27 47.40 41.81
N CYS A 37 -52.53 48.39 42.32
CA CYS A 37 -51.20 48.73 41.83
C CYS A 37 -50.23 47.56 42.01
N GLY A 38 -50.23 46.89 43.16
CA GLY A 38 -49.41 45.70 43.40
C GLY A 38 -49.74 44.54 42.46
N ALA A 39 -51.03 44.26 42.23
CA ALA A 39 -51.48 43.24 41.27
C ALA A 39 -51.09 43.59 39.83
N PHE A 40 -51.23 44.85 39.43
CA PHE A 40 -50.85 45.30 38.08
C PHE A 40 -49.34 45.24 37.84
N ILE A 41 -48.53 45.63 38.83
CA ILE A 41 -47.06 45.55 38.75
C ILE A 41 -46.60 44.09 38.65
N THR A 42 -47.19 43.19 39.44
CA THR A 42 -46.85 41.75 39.39
C THR A 42 -47.27 41.07 38.09
N GLU A 43 -48.44 41.40 37.54
CA GLU A 43 -48.91 40.94 36.23
C GLU A 43 -47.99 41.44 35.10
N LYS A 44 -47.57 42.71 35.18
CA LYS A 44 -46.63 43.30 34.22
C LYS A 44 -45.27 42.60 34.28
N HIS A 45 -44.74 42.35 35.48
CA HIS A 45 -43.49 41.59 35.67
C HIS A 45 -43.61 40.15 35.16
N ARG A 46 -44.74 39.48 35.37
CA ARG A 46 -45.01 38.14 34.82
C ARG A 46 -44.97 38.16 33.30
N THR A 47 -45.61 39.15 32.69
CA THR A 47 -45.64 39.29 31.22
C THR A 47 -44.24 39.56 30.66
N TYR A 48 -43.44 40.39 31.32
CA TYR A 48 -42.03 40.59 30.94
C TYR A 48 -41.20 39.31 31.06
N ARG A 49 -41.37 38.52 32.14
CA ARG A 49 -40.68 37.24 32.31
C ARG A 49 -41.05 36.25 31.21
N VAL A 50 -42.34 36.11 30.90
CA VAL A 50 -42.82 35.23 29.82
C VAL A 50 -42.29 35.68 28.46
N ARG A 51 -42.26 36.99 28.19
CA ARG A 51 -41.68 37.52 26.95
C ARG A 51 -40.17 37.29 26.88
N ALA A 52 -39.46 37.43 27.99
CA ALA A 52 -38.02 37.18 28.06
C ALA A 52 -37.69 35.70 27.83
N THR A 53 -38.43 34.77 28.45
CA THR A 53 -38.23 33.33 28.24
C THR A 53 -38.62 32.91 26.83
N LEU A 54 -39.70 33.46 26.27
CA LEU A 54 -40.10 33.22 24.88
C LEU A 54 -39.03 33.73 23.90
N ALA A 55 -38.47 34.92 24.13
CA ALA A 55 -37.39 35.46 23.32
C ALA A 55 -36.12 34.60 23.40
N ALA A 56 -35.77 34.13 24.61
CA ALA A 56 -34.63 33.22 24.81
C ALA A 56 -34.84 31.88 24.09
N ALA A 57 -36.01 31.26 24.23
CA ALA A 57 -36.36 30.02 23.54
C ALA A 57 -36.33 30.19 22.01
N LYS A 58 -36.87 31.32 21.50
CA LYS A 58 -36.83 31.64 20.07
C LYS A 58 -35.39 31.78 19.56
N ASN A 59 -34.52 32.45 20.32
CA ASN A 59 -33.11 32.57 19.96
C ASN A 59 -32.42 31.20 19.95
N GLN A 60 -32.68 30.37 20.96
CA GLN A 60 -32.13 29.01 21.01
C GLN A 60 -32.58 28.15 19.83
N ILE A 61 -33.86 28.21 19.44
CA ILE A 61 -34.37 27.52 18.25
C ILE A 61 -33.63 28.01 17.00
N GLN A 62 -33.40 29.31 16.86
CA GLN A 62 -32.70 29.88 15.71
C GLN A 62 -31.23 29.42 15.66
N ILE A 63 -30.54 29.37 16.80
CA ILE A 63 -29.16 28.86 16.89
C ILE A 63 -29.12 27.38 16.49
N LEU A 64 -30.03 26.55 17.00
CA LEU A 64 -30.10 25.13 16.67
C LEU A 64 -30.40 24.92 15.18
N GLN A 65 -31.29 25.71 14.59
CA GLN A 65 -31.56 25.67 13.15
C GLN A 65 -30.31 26.02 12.33
N GLN A 66 -29.58 27.06 12.72
CA GLN A 66 -28.33 27.43 12.05
C GLN A 66 -27.26 26.35 12.18
N GLN A 67 -27.13 25.73 13.36
CA GLN A 67 -26.24 24.60 13.57
C GLN A 67 -26.64 23.41 12.70
N GLY A 68 -27.92 23.10 12.58
CA GLY A 68 -28.44 22.04 11.70
C GLY A 68 -28.10 22.28 10.23
N VAL A 69 -28.28 23.51 9.74
CA VAL A 69 -27.91 23.88 8.36
C VAL A 69 -26.40 23.76 8.13
N ARG A 70 -25.57 24.24 9.08
CA ARG A 70 -24.11 24.13 9.00
C ARG A 70 -23.64 22.68 8.99
N LEU A 71 -24.21 21.85 9.88
CA LEU A 71 -23.89 20.43 9.95
C LEU A 71 -24.28 19.71 8.66
N HIS A 72 -25.45 20.01 8.12
CA HIS A 72 -25.92 19.44 6.86
C HIS A 72 -25.04 19.84 5.67
N GLN A 73 -24.59 21.10 5.64
CA GLN A 73 -23.67 21.57 4.61
C GLN A 73 -22.31 20.87 4.70
N SER A 74 -21.76 20.74 5.91
CA SER A 74 -20.51 20.02 6.15
C SER A 74 -20.64 18.51 5.84
N LEU A 75 -21.76 17.88 6.18
CA LEU A 75 -22.02 16.49 5.82
C LEU A 75 -22.02 16.29 4.30
N ARG A 76 -22.63 17.23 3.56
CA ARG A 76 -22.63 17.19 2.09
C ARG A 76 -21.24 17.33 1.50
N THR A 77 -20.42 18.24 2.02
CA THR A 77 -19.03 18.38 1.54
C THR A 77 -18.23 17.11 1.81
N MET A 78 -18.32 16.58 3.03
CA MET A 78 -17.67 15.32 3.41
C MET A 78 -18.10 14.13 2.53
N ILE A 79 -19.40 14.02 2.22
CA ILE A 79 -19.90 12.97 1.32
C ILE A 79 -19.32 13.14 -0.08
N SER A 80 -19.27 14.36 -0.60
CA SER A 80 -18.70 14.63 -1.94
C SER A 80 -17.20 14.36 -2.00
N GLU A 81 -16.45 14.74 -0.97
CA GLU A 81 -15.01 14.48 -0.85
C GLU A 81 -14.74 12.98 -0.75
N LYS A 82 -15.51 12.26 0.07
CA LYS A 82 -15.44 10.80 0.15
C LYS A 82 -15.72 10.14 -1.20
N GLN A 83 -16.74 10.61 -1.92
CA GLN A 83 -17.08 10.08 -3.24
C GLN A 83 -15.94 10.34 -4.24
N GLN A 84 -15.37 11.53 -4.24
CA GLN A 84 -14.23 11.87 -5.08
C GLN A 84 -13.01 10.99 -4.76
N ALA A 85 -12.69 10.82 -3.48
CA ALA A 85 -11.62 9.94 -3.02
C ALA A 85 -11.85 8.48 -3.49
N SER A 86 -13.09 7.98 -3.39
CA SER A 86 -13.45 6.65 -3.86
C SER A 86 -13.24 6.48 -5.36
N VAL A 87 -13.58 7.49 -6.17
CA VAL A 87 -13.36 7.47 -7.63
C VAL A 87 -11.87 7.51 -7.96
N THR A 88 -11.08 8.30 -7.23
CA THR A 88 -9.63 8.32 -7.43
C THR A 88 -8.97 6.99 -7.04
N LEU A 89 -9.45 6.35 -5.96
CA LEU A 89 -8.95 5.05 -5.53
C LEU A 89 -9.26 3.98 -6.57
N SER A 90 -10.49 3.94 -7.11
CA SER A 90 -10.84 2.97 -8.15
C SER A 90 -10.02 3.19 -9.43
N SER A 91 -9.81 4.44 -9.84
CA SER A 91 -8.96 4.77 -10.99
C SER A 91 -7.50 4.33 -10.79
N LEU A 92 -6.92 4.61 -9.60
CA LEU A 92 -5.57 4.18 -9.27
C LEU A 92 -5.44 2.66 -9.23
N GLN A 93 -6.45 1.97 -8.69
CA GLN A 93 -6.49 0.51 -8.66
C GLN A 93 -6.51 -0.06 -10.08
N THR A 94 -7.28 0.54 -11.01
CA THR A 94 -7.26 0.14 -12.43
C THR A 94 -5.90 0.38 -13.06
N HIS A 95 -5.24 1.52 -12.78
CA HIS A 95 -3.88 1.77 -13.27
C HIS A 95 -2.86 0.77 -12.73
N LEU A 96 -2.93 0.41 -11.44
CA LEU A 96 -2.05 -0.60 -10.86
C LEU A 96 -2.24 -1.96 -11.51
N GLN A 97 -3.49 -2.38 -11.75
CA GLN A 97 -3.80 -3.62 -12.46
C GLN A 97 -3.24 -3.60 -13.88
N HIS A 98 -3.36 -2.46 -14.58
CA HIS A 98 -2.81 -2.31 -15.93
C HIS A 98 -1.29 -2.42 -15.95
N ILE A 99 -0.58 -1.72 -15.05
CA ILE A 99 0.88 -1.78 -14.94
C ILE A 99 1.33 -3.21 -14.56
N GLN A 100 0.63 -3.88 -13.65
CA GLN A 100 0.94 -5.27 -13.29
C GLN A 100 0.82 -6.21 -14.50
N ALA A 101 -0.22 -6.04 -15.32
CA ALA A 101 -0.38 -6.82 -16.55
C ALA A 101 0.75 -6.54 -17.54
N GLU A 102 1.14 -5.27 -17.72
CA GLU A 102 2.24 -4.90 -18.62
C GLU A 102 3.60 -5.47 -18.16
N VAL A 103 3.86 -5.46 -16.86
CA VAL A 103 5.10 -6.05 -16.28
C VAL A 103 5.13 -7.55 -16.52
N LEU A 104 4.01 -8.25 -16.33
CA LEU A 104 3.91 -9.69 -16.56
C LEU A 104 4.16 -10.04 -18.04
N GLU A 105 3.56 -9.28 -18.96
CA GLU A 105 3.77 -9.45 -20.40
C GLU A 105 5.25 -9.26 -20.78
N LYS A 106 5.90 -8.20 -20.27
CA LYS A 106 7.32 -7.95 -20.51
C LYS A 106 8.20 -9.04 -19.93
N TRP A 107 7.84 -9.59 -18.77
CA TRP A 107 8.56 -10.71 -18.16
C TRP A 107 8.49 -11.97 -19.02
N GLU A 108 7.29 -12.34 -19.49
CA GLU A 108 7.10 -13.50 -20.38
C GLU A 108 7.87 -13.32 -21.71
N LEU A 109 7.86 -12.11 -22.25
CA LEU A 109 8.63 -11.79 -23.46
C LEU A 109 10.14 -11.92 -23.22
N ASN A 110 10.64 -11.46 -22.07
CA ASN A 110 12.06 -11.61 -21.72
C ASN A 110 12.45 -13.09 -21.55
N GLU A 111 11.59 -13.91 -20.95
CA GLU A 111 11.81 -15.34 -20.84
C GLU A 111 11.88 -16.02 -22.22
N LYS A 112 10.92 -15.72 -23.10
CA LYS A 112 10.91 -16.20 -24.50
C LYS A 112 12.17 -15.78 -25.26
N LEU A 113 12.64 -14.54 -25.06
CA LEU A 113 13.89 -14.07 -25.65
C LEU A 113 15.09 -14.80 -25.07
N GLY A 114 15.11 -15.07 -23.76
CA GLY A 114 16.14 -15.86 -23.08
C GLY A 114 16.27 -17.27 -23.65
N TRP A 115 15.15 -17.98 -23.79
CA TRP A 115 15.09 -19.31 -24.40
C TRP A 115 15.60 -19.30 -25.85
N LYS A 116 15.16 -18.32 -26.66
CA LYS A 116 15.66 -18.16 -28.04
C LYS A 116 17.16 -17.87 -28.08
N LEU A 117 17.69 -17.09 -27.15
CA LEU A 117 19.11 -16.77 -27.09
C LEU A 117 19.94 -18.01 -26.75
N ALA A 118 19.50 -18.81 -25.76
CA ALA A 118 20.15 -20.05 -25.38
C ALA A 118 20.16 -21.07 -26.52
N SER A 119 19.05 -21.19 -27.26
CA SER A 119 18.96 -22.05 -28.44
C SER A 119 19.91 -21.61 -29.56
N LEU A 120 20.00 -20.31 -29.84
CA LEU A 120 20.94 -19.77 -30.82
C LEU A 120 22.40 -19.97 -30.40
N ASP A 121 22.73 -19.75 -29.13
CA ASP A 121 24.07 -20.02 -28.59
C ASP A 121 24.44 -21.51 -28.72
N GLN A 122 23.48 -22.42 -28.52
CA GLN A 122 23.70 -23.85 -28.73
C GLN A 122 23.95 -24.20 -30.20
N GLN A 123 23.13 -23.67 -31.12
CA GLN A 123 23.33 -23.88 -32.56
C GLN A 123 24.68 -23.35 -33.03
N LYS A 124 25.09 -22.18 -32.53
CA LYS A 124 26.41 -21.60 -32.82
C LYS A 124 27.54 -22.56 -32.45
N ARG A 125 27.52 -23.10 -31.22
CA ARG A 125 28.54 -24.06 -30.76
C ARG A 125 28.59 -25.30 -31.64
N GLN A 126 27.43 -25.83 -32.04
CA GLN A 126 27.38 -26.98 -32.94
C GLN A 126 28.01 -26.68 -34.31
N LEU A 127 27.75 -25.50 -34.87
CA LEU A 127 28.37 -25.08 -36.14
C LEU A 127 29.87 -24.83 -36.00
N GLU A 128 30.33 -24.26 -34.88
CA GLU A 128 31.76 -24.08 -34.58
C GLU A 128 32.48 -25.44 -34.50
N GLU A 129 31.88 -26.44 -33.83
CA GLU A 129 32.42 -27.80 -33.76
C GLU A 129 32.51 -28.45 -35.15
N GLN A 130 31.46 -28.33 -35.97
CA GLN A 130 31.47 -28.85 -37.34
C GLN A 130 32.54 -28.18 -38.21
N ALA A 131 32.69 -26.86 -38.10
CA ALA A 131 33.74 -26.12 -38.81
C ALA A 131 35.14 -26.60 -38.40
N GLN A 132 35.39 -26.84 -37.11
CA GLN A 132 36.67 -27.38 -36.63
C GLN A 132 36.93 -28.81 -37.12
N ILE A 133 35.89 -29.64 -37.24
CA ILE A 133 36.02 -31.00 -37.79
C ILE A 133 36.38 -30.94 -39.28
N LEU A 134 35.65 -30.15 -40.08
CA LEU A 134 35.91 -29.99 -41.51
C LEU A 134 37.31 -29.42 -41.76
N GLN A 135 37.74 -28.45 -40.96
CA GLN A 135 39.07 -27.87 -41.08
C GLN A 135 40.18 -28.90 -40.84
N ARG A 136 40.01 -29.80 -39.87
CA ARG A 136 40.93 -30.93 -39.65
C ARG A 136 40.95 -31.89 -40.83
N GLN A 137 39.79 -32.20 -41.43
CA GLN A 137 39.71 -33.08 -42.59
C GLN A 137 40.44 -32.48 -43.81
N VAL A 138 40.26 -31.17 -44.06
CA VAL A 138 40.98 -30.47 -45.15
C VAL A 138 42.49 -30.55 -44.92
N GLN A 139 42.97 -30.29 -43.70
CA GLN A 139 44.40 -30.41 -43.37
C GLN A 139 44.95 -31.82 -43.59
N GLN A 140 44.18 -32.86 -43.25
CA GLN A 140 44.57 -34.25 -43.50
C GLN A 140 44.65 -34.58 -44.99
N LEU A 141 43.65 -34.17 -45.77
CA LEU A 141 43.64 -34.37 -47.23
C LEU A 141 44.79 -33.62 -47.91
N GLU A 142 45.10 -32.41 -47.47
CA GLU A 142 46.27 -31.66 -47.96
C GLU A 142 47.58 -32.38 -47.64
N LYS A 143 47.73 -32.95 -46.45
CA LYS A 143 48.90 -33.75 -46.06
C LYS A 143 49.05 -34.98 -46.95
N GLN A 144 47.98 -35.73 -47.16
CA GLN A 144 47.96 -36.90 -48.05
C GLN A 144 48.29 -36.52 -49.50
N ALA A 145 47.75 -35.40 -50.00
CA ALA A 145 48.06 -34.90 -51.35
C ALA A 145 49.53 -34.46 -51.49
N ARG A 146 50.17 -33.95 -50.43
CA ARG A 146 51.60 -33.62 -50.41
C ARG A 146 52.46 -34.88 -50.36
N GLU A 147 52.07 -35.88 -49.55
CA GLU A 147 52.78 -37.17 -49.44
C GLU A 147 52.73 -37.95 -50.76
N LEU A 148 51.58 -37.96 -51.45
CA LEU A 148 51.44 -38.57 -52.79
C LEU A 148 52.29 -37.86 -53.87
N LYS A 149 52.61 -36.58 -53.70
CA LYS A 149 53.50 -35.84 -54.60
C LYS A 149 54.99 -36.08 -54.31
N GLN A 150 55.36 -36.71 -53.19
CA GLN A 150 56.75 -36.83 -52.76
C GLN A 150 57.58 -38.02 -53.30
N PRO A 151 57.09 -38.99 -54.10
CA PRO A 151 57.97 -39.85 -54.88
C PRO A 151 57.94 -39.44 -56.38
N ALA A 152 58.60 -38.34 -56.70
CA ALA A 152 58.98 -37.99 -58.08
C ALA A 152 60.38 -37.34 -58.16
N LEU A 153 61.23 -37.56 -57.14
CA LEU A 153 62.59 -36.97 -57.09
C LEU A 153 63.74 -37.98 -57.27
N HIS A 154 63.46 -39.19 -57.74
CA HIS A 154 64.49 -40.11 -58.25
C HIS A 154 64.16 -40.52 -59.68
N PRO A 155 64.91 -40.04 -60.70
CA PRO A 155 64.77 -40.55 -62.05
C PRO A 155 65.66 -41.80 -62.20
N PRO A 156 65.17 -42.89 -62.80
CA PRO A 156 65.96 -43.61 -63.76
C PRO A 156 65.46 -43.23 -65.15
N ALA A 157 66.43 -42.94 -65.99
CA ALA A 157 66.24 -42.66 -67.40
C ALA A 157 65.49 -43.80 -68.09
N ASP A 158 64.82 -43.40 -69.18
CA ASP A 158 64.41 -44.22 -70.30
C ASP A 158 63.33 -45.28 -70.03
N SER A 159 62.07 -44.89 -70.23
CA SER A 159 61.20 -45.55 -71.22
C SER A 159 59.76 -45.02 -71.24
N ARG A 160 59.29 -44.82 -72.47
CA ARG A 160 57.90 -44.95 -72.95
C ARG A 160 56.88 -43.83 -72.66
N LYS A 161 56.66 -43.09 -73.76
CA LYS A 161 55.37 -42.56 -74.25
C LYS A 161 54.17 -43.43 -73.83
N SER A 162 53.24 -42.82 -73.09
CA SER A 162 51.77 -42.94 -73.14
C SER A 162 51.18 -42.91 -71.73
N LEU A 163 50.64 -41.76 -71.31
CA LEU A 163 49.32 -41.58 -70.69
C LEU A 163 49.23 -40.12 -70.18
N PRO A 164 48.31 -39.30 -70.70
CA PRO A 164 47.95 -38.04 -70.07
C PRO A 164 46.98 -38.35 -68.94
N GLU A 165 47.34 -38.12 -67.68
CA GLU A 165 46.30 -38.09 -66.65
C GLU A 165 46.66 -37.17 -65.49
N ALA A 166 45.91 -36.08 -65.46
CA ALA A 166 45.87 -35.10 -64.40
C ALA A 166 45.75 -35.79 -63.03
N ALA A 167 46.51 -35.31 -62.04
CA ALA A 167 46.15 -35.49 -60.64
C ALA A 167 44.64 -35.26 -60.51
N PRO A 168 43.88 -36.18 -59.87
CA PRO A 168 42.47 -36.33 -60.17
C PRO A 168 41.76 -35.01 -59.91
N PRO A 169 41.20 -34.35 -60.95
CA PRO A 169 40.52 -33.05 -60.81
C PRO A 169 39.39 -33.12 -59.80
N SER A 170 38.91 -34.33 -59.48
CA SER A 170 37.94 -34.61 -58.41
C SER A 170 38.44 -34.29 -57.00
N LEU A 171 39.72 -34.53 -56.64
CA LEU A 171 40.23 -34.21 -55.29
C LEU A 171 40.44 -32.71 -55.10
N HIS A 172 40.95 -32.02 -56.12
CA HIS A 172 41.05 -30.55 -56.09
C HIS A 172 39.67 -29.87 -56.15
N ALA A 173 38.72 -30.43 -56.91
CA ALA A 173 37.32 -29.98 -56.88
C ALA A 173 36.68 -30.19 -55.50
N ALA A 174 36.88 -31.36 -54.88
CA ALA A 174 36.38 -31.64 -53.53
C ALA A 174 36.99 -30.73 -52.46
N ALA A 175 38.31 -30.45 -52.54
CA ALA A 175 38.97 -29.51 -51.65
C ALA A 175 38.43 -28.08 -51.81
N ARG A 176 38.23 -27.60 -53.05
CA ARG A 176 37.59 -26.30 -53.31
C ARG A 176 36.15 -26.25 -52.82
N GLN A 177 35.40 -27.35 -52.97
CA GLN A 177 34.03 -27.45 -52.51
C GLN A 177 33.95 -27.36 -50.97
N LEU A 178 34.78 -28.12 -50.26
CA LEU A 178 34.90 -28.01 -48.79
C LEU A 178 35.32 -26.61 -48.36
N GLN A 179 36.26 -25.98 -49.07
CA GLN A 179 36.72 -24.63 -48.77
C GLN A 179 35.61 -23.57 -48.96
N SER A 180 34.79 -23.73 -50.00
CA SER A 180 33.59 -22.88 -50.20
C SER A 180 32.54 -23.07 -49.10
N GLN A 181 32.39 -24.32 -48.61
CA GLN A 181 31.42 -24.68 -47.57
C GLN A 181 31.87 -24.17 -46.18
N VAL A 182 33.18 -24.20 -45.90
CA VAL A 182 33.75 -23.56 -44.70
C VAL A 182 33.56 -22.05 -44.76
N ALA A 183 33.77 -21.42 -45.92
CA ALA A 183 33.55 -19.99 -46.08
C ALA A 183 32.07 -19.60 -45.88
N SER A 184 31.12 -20.40 -46.38
CA SER A 184 29.69 -20.15 -46.17
C SER A 184 29.29 -20.30 -44.70
N LEU A 185 29.75 -21.36 -44.03
CA LEU A 185 29.50 -21.57 -42.60
C LEU A 185 30.08 -20.43 -41.74
N HIS A 186 31.27 -19.93 -42.08
CA HIS A 186 31.87 -18.79 -41.38
C HIS A 186 31.03 -17.52 -41.53
N SER A 187 30.49 -17.29 -42.73
CA SER A 187 29.57 -16.17 -43.00
C SER A 187 28.29 -16.28 -42.15
N GLU A 188 27.68 -17.47 -42.09
CA GLU A 188 26.49 -17.70 -41.26
C GLU A 188 26.77 -17.50 -39.76
N LEU A 189 27.93 -17.95 -39.29
CA LEU A 189 28.39 -17.76 -37.91
C LEU A 189 28.49 -16.28 -37.56
N THR A 190 29.11 -15.50 -38.45
CA THR A 190 29.26 -14.05 -38.28
C THR A 190 27.89 -13.36 -38.27
N GLN A 191 26.95 -13.81 -39.10
CA GLN A 191 25.59 -13.29 -39.12
C GLN A 191 24.82 -13.61 -37.82
N LEU A 192 24.94 -14.84 -37.31
CA LEU A 192 24.32 -15.25 -36.05
C LEU A 192 24.90 -14.48 -34.86
N GLU A 193 26.22 -14.26 -34.82
CA GLU A 193 26.87 -13.41 -33.81
C GLU A 193 26.30 -11.99 -33.81
N GLY A 194 26.12 -11.41 -35.00
CA GLY A 194 25.48 -10.11 -35.15
C GLY A 194 24.06 -10.07 -34.58
N GLN A 195 23.25 -11.10 -34.87
CA GLN A 195 21.88 -11.21 -34.34
C GLN A 195 21.86 -11.38 -32.82
N ILE A 196 22.76 -12.17 -32.25
CA ILE A 196 22.86 -12.36 -30.78
C ILE A 196 23.24 -11.04 -30.12
N LEU A 197 24.22 -10.31 -30.65
CA LEU A 197 24.61 -8.99 -30.15
C LEU A 197 23.46 -7.99 -30.19
N GLN A 198 22.70 -7.97 -31.29
CA GLN A 198 21.54 -7.10 -31.43
C GLN A 198 20.44 -7.44 -30.41
N ARG A 199 20.12 -8.74 -30.24
CA ARG A 199 19.12 -9.17 -29.26
C ARG A 199 19.55 -8.94 -27.82
N ARG A 200 20.83 -9.13 -27.50
CA ARG A 200 21.38 -8.79 -26.17
C ARG A 200 21.19 -7.29 -25.89
N ARG A 201 21.48 -6.42 -26.87
CA ARG A 201 21.21 -4.98 -26.74
C ARG A 201 19.73 -4.68 -26.50
N GLN A 202 18.82 -5.30 -27.25
CA GLN A 202 17.37 -5.13 -27.04
C GLN A 202 16.93 -5.59 -25.65
N LYS A 203 17.45 -6.73 -25.17
CA LYS A 203 17.17 -7.23 -23.82
C LYS A 203 17.58 -6.21 -22.75
N THR A 204 18.80 -5.69 -22.83
CA THR A 204 19.29 -4.69 -21.88
C THR A 204 18.48 -3.40 -21.94
N GLN A 205 18.00 -2.98 -23.11
CA GLN A 205 17.11 -1.81 -23.24
C GLN A 205 15.77 -2.04 -22.53
N LEU A 206 15.14 -3.20 -22.75
CA LEU A 206 13.89 -3.54 -22.09
C LEU A 206 14.05 -3.67 -20.57
N GLU A 207 15.15 -4.26 -20.10
CA GLU A 207 15.47 -4.33 -18.66
C GLU A 207 15.57 -2.94 -18.03
N GLN A 208 16.19 -1.98 -18.73
CA GLN A 208 16.25 -0.59 -18.28
C GLN A 208 14.88 0.08 -18.23
N GLU A 209 13.99 -0.20 -19.19
CA GLU A 209 12.61 0.32 -19.17
C GLU A 209 11.80 -0.27 -18.01
N VAL A 210 11.96 -1.56 -17.71
CA VAL A 210 11.30 -2.21 -16.57
C VAL A 210 11.73 -1.53 -15.26
N VAL A 211 13.03 -1.29 -15.08
CA VAL A 211 13.55 -0.59 -13.89
C VAL A 211 12.98 0.83 -13.79
N LYS A 212 12.88 1.57 -14.91
CA LYS A 212 12.27 2.90 -14.92
C LYS A 212 10.80 2.87 -14.53
N LEU A 213 10.04 1.92 -15.04
CA LEU A 213 8.62 1.76 -14.70
C LEU A 213 8.43 1.36 -13.24
N GLN A 214 9.31 0.51 -12.68
CA GLN A 214 9.33 0.19 -11.25
C GLN A 214 9.60 1.44 -10.40
N ALA A 215 10.61 2.23 -10.76
CA ALA A 215 10.91 3.48 -10.05
C ALA A 215 9.73 4.48 -10.12
N GLN A 216 9.03 4.54 -11.25
CA GLN A 216 7.84 5.39 -11.40
C GLN A 216 6.66 4.90 -10.54
N LYS A 217 6.50 3.59 -10.40
CA LYS A 217 5.53 2.98 -9.47
C LYS A 217 5.86 3.36 -8.02
N GLU A 218 7.11 3.23 -7.60
CA GLU A 218 7.56 3.61 -6.25
C GLU A 218 7.35 5.11 -5.98
N GLN A 219 7.61 5.98 -6.95
CA GLN A 219 7.38 7.42 -6.79
C GLN A 219 5.89 7.78 -6.63
N LEU A 220 5.00 7.09 -7.36
CA LEU A 220 3.55 7.27 -7.21
C LEU A 220 3.06 6.73 -5.85
N GLU A 221 3.67 5.66 -5.36
CA GLU A 221 3.40 5.11 -4.02
C GLU A 221 3.92 6.04 -2.91
N GLN A 222 5.10 6.65 -3.06
CA GLN A 222 5.64 7.62 -2.10
C GLN A 222 4.87 8.96 -2.11
N GLY A 223 4.33 9.38 -3.26
CA GLY A 223 3.44 10.53 -3.36
C GLY A 223 2.12 10.36 -2.58
N ARG A 224 1.78 9.14 -2.17
CA ARG A 224 0.66 8.79 -1.30
C ARG A 224 0.96 9.08 0.19
N SER A 225 2.23 9.19 0.56
CA SER A 225 2.68 9.32 1.96
C SER A 225 2.93 10.76 2.43
N GLN A 226 2.59 11.78 1.62
CA GLN A 226 2.61 13.17 2.09
C GLN A 226 1.26 13.58 2.71
N PRO A 227 1.23 14.00 3.99
CA PRO A 227 0.05 14.62 4.57
C PRO A 227 -0.14 16.00 3.95
N ARG A 228 -1.13 16.15 3.08
CA ARG A 228 -1.66 17.48 2.74
C ARG A 228 -2.49 18.00 3.92
N SER A 229 -1.89 18.84 4.76
CA SER A 229 -2.56 20.03 5.30
C SER A 229 -1.58 20.97 6.01
N PRO A 230 -1.56 22.26 5.65
CA PRO A 230 -1.30 23.32 6.60
C PRO A 230 -2.56 24.17 6.73
N ALA A 231 -3.56 23.69 7.45
CA ALA A 231 -4.74 24.47 7.82
C ALA A 231 -5.37 23.98 9.11
N GLU A 232 -4.64 24.00 10.23
CA GLU A 232 -5.25 23.97 11.55
C GLU A 232 -4.34 24.69 12.58
N VAL A 233 -4.24 26.00 12.42
CA VAL A 233 -3.99 26.90 13.54
C VAL A 233 -5.27 27.71 13.70
N VAL A 234 -5.69 27.92 14.94
CA VAL A 234 -6.67 28.90 15.43
C VAL A 234 -7.91 28.26 16.11
N LEU A 235 -7.73 28.12 17.44
CA LEU A 235 -8.67 28.39 18.54
C LEU A 235 -9.58 27.25 19.07
N ARG A 236 -9.21 26.76 20.25
CA ARG A 236 -10.12 26.78 21.41
C ARG A 236 -9.38 26.98 22.75
N PRO A 237 -9.82 27.93 23.60
CA PRO A 237 -9.19 28.24 24.89
C PRO A 237 -9.88 27.56 26.08
N LEU A 238 -9.08 27.41 27.15
CA LEU A 238 -9.39 27.19 28.57
C LEU A 238 -10.42 26.10 28.96
N VAL A 239 -9.91 24.96 29.39
CA VAL A 239 -10.35 24.37 30.67
C VAL A 239 -9.12 24.05 31.53
N GLN A 240 -9.33 24.28 32.81
CA GLN A 240 -8.37 24.42 33.90
C GLN A 240 -7.50 23.20 34.15
N SER A 241 -6.21 23.49 34.32
CA SER A 241 -5.32 22.98 35.37
C SER A 241 -5.92 21.91 36.30
N SER A 242 -5.39 20.70 36.19
CA SER A 242 -5.14 19.82 37.34
C SER A 242 -3.85 19.04 37.09
N ARG A 243 -3.02 19.01 38.12
CA ARG A 243 -1.60 18.61 38.17
C ARG A 243 -1.31 17.17 37.72
N PRO A 244 -0.04 16.86 37.39
CA PRO A 244 0.40 15.53 36.98
C PRO A 244 0.51 14.61 38.19
N VAL A 245 -0.04 13.41 38.08
CA VAL A 245 0.30 12.28 38.95
C VAL A 245 1.19 11.36 38.13
N VAL A 246 2.49 11.40 38.45
CA VAL A 246 3.45 10.36 38.09
C VAL A 246 3.17 9.18 39.01
N ILE A 247 2.68 8.06 38.46
CA ILE A 247 2.86 6.73 39.04
C ILE A 247 3.26 5.79 37.90
N GLY A 248 4.35 5.08 38.13
CA GLY A 248 4.91 4.07 37.24
C GLY A 248 4.05 2.78 37.15
N PRO A 249 4.65 1.68 36.69
CA PRO A 249 4.07 0.78 35.70
C PRO A 249 3.02 -0.15 36.33
N GLU A 250 1.77 -0.05 35.88
CA GLU A 250 0.76 -1.06 36.20
C GLU A 250 0.85 -2.23 35.22
N ARG A 251 1.25 -3.37 35.78
CA ARG A 251 1.06 -4.69 35.22
C ARG A 251 -0.38 -5.15 35.48
N SER A 252 -0.99 -5.72 34.45
CA SER A 252 -2.03 -6.77 34.48
C SER A 252 -3.49 -6.36 34.71
N SER A 253 -4.25 -6.27 33.61
CA SER A 253 -5.60 -6.83 33.47
C SER A 253 -5.85 -7.23 32.00
N PRO A 254 -6.58 -8.32 31.71
CA PRO A 254 -6.47 -9.11 30.48
C PRO A 254 -7.52 -8.73 29.42
N ASN A 255 -7.74 -7.43 29.19
CA ASN A 255 -8.51 -6.98 28.04
C ASN A 255 -7.52 -6.69 26.92
N LEU A 256 -7.60 -7.43 25.80
CA LEU A 256 -6.90 -7.08 24.58
C LEU A 256 -7.10 -5.58 24.33
N SER A 257 -6.01 -4.82 24.19
CA SER A 257 -6.10 -3.41 23.78
C SER A 257 -6.87 -3.32 22.47
N GLU A 258 -7.65 -2.26 22.29
CA GLU A 258 -8.42 -2.00 21.07
C GLU A 258 -7.52 -2.02 19.82
N GLU A 259 -6.26 -1.60 19.98
CA GLU A 259 -5.19 -1.63 18.98
C GLU A 259 -4.90 -3.06 18.47
N TRP A 260 -4.81 -4.05 19.38
CA TRP A 260 -4.58 -5.45 19.02
C TRP A 260 -5.78 -6.10 18.33
N VAL A 261 -6.99 -5.67 18.68
CA VAL A 261 -8.22 -6.12 18.00
C VAL A 261 -8.28 -5.54 16.58
N SER A 262 -7.96 -4.25 16.42
CA SER A 262 -7.87 -3.59 15.12
C SER A 262 -6.84 -4.25 14.22
N PHE A 263 -5.64 -4.54 14.75
CA PHE A 263 -4.58 -5.24 14.05
C PHE A 263 -5.04 -6.59 13.46
N MET A 264 -5.73 -7.41 14.27
CA MET A 264 -6.23 -8.71 13.79
C MET A 264 -7.32 -8.62 12.75
N GLN A 265 -8.21 -7.63 12.86
CA GLN A 265 -9.27 -7.42 11.85
C GLN A 265 -8.70 -7.00 10.49
N GLN A 266 -7.53 -6.35 10.49
CA GLN A 266 -6.85 -5.91 9.29
C GLN A 266 -5.96 -7.00 8.67
N LEU A 267 -5.66 -8.07 9.41
CA LEU A 267 -4.82 -9.15 8.92
C LEU A 267 -5.59 -10.11 7.99
N PRO A 268 -5.19 -10.26 6.71
CA PRO A 268 -5.76 -11.28 5.84
C PRO A 268 -5.35 -12.69 6.28
N SER A 269 -6.14 -13.70 5.90
CA SER A 269 -6.03 -15.07 6.42
C SER A 269 -4.66 -15.72 6.21
N HIS A 270 -3.95 -15.35 5.13
CA HIS A 270 -2.62 -15.87 4.81
C HIS A 270 -1.53 -15.24 5.68
N GLU A 271 -1.60 -13.93 5.95
CA GLU A 271 -0.72 -13.24 6.91
C GLU A 271 -0.97 -13.75 8.34
N TYR A 272 -2.22 -14.04 8.71
CA TYR A 272 -2.54 -14.66 10.00
C TYR A 272 -1.92 -16.06 10.14
N ARG A 273 -1.96 -16.87 9.08
CA ARG A 273 -1.33 -18.21 9.05
C ARG A 273 0.18 -18.12 9.28
N VAL A 274 0.83 -17.11 8.71
CA VAL A 274 2.25 -16.80 8.92
C VAL A 274 2.50 -16.40 10.38
N LEU A 275 1.75 -15.43 10.90
CA LEU A 275 1.89 -14.95 12.28
C LEU A 275 1.70 -16.09 13.30
N LYS A 276 0.71 -16.96 13.07
CA LYS A 276 0.43 -18.15 13.88
C LYS A 276 1.58 -19.14 13.87
N ALA A 277 2.19 -19.40 12.71
CA ALA A 277 3.34 -20.29 12.58
C ALA A 277 4.59 -19.73 13.29
N ILE A 278 4.83 -18.43 13.20
CA ILE A 278 5.94 -17.73 13.89
C ILE A 278 5.77 -17.81 15.41
N VAL A 279 4.56 -17.56 15.92
CA VAL A 279 4.28 -17.54 17.36
C VAL A 279 4.37 -18.92 17.99
N ARG A 280 3.97 -19.97 17.26
CA ARG A 280 4.06 -21.37 17.69
C ARG A 280 5.44 -21.98 17.45
N GLN A 281 6.32 -21.29 16.73
CA GLN A 281 7.62 -21.79 16.26
C GLN A 281 7.50 -23.12 15.47
N GLU A 282 6.36 -23.33 14.82
CA GLU A 282 6.08 -24.52 14.00
C GLU A 282 6.61 -24.28 12.58
N GLN A 283 7.90 -24.57 12.35
CA GLN A 283 8.57 -24.43 11.05
C GLN A 283 8.25 -23.10 10.31
N PRO A 284 8.50 -21.94 10.95
CA PRO A 284 8.06 -20.64 10.45
C PRO A 284 8.59 -20.33 9.04
N GLN A 285 9.82 -20.73 8.71
CA GLN A 285 10.37 -20.52 7.36
C GLN A 285 9.70 -21.38 6.28
N SER A 286 9.30 -22.61 6.59
CA SER A 286 8.62 -23.47 5.62
C SER A 286 7.22 -22.93 5.31
N VAL A 287 6.49 -22.52 6.36
CA VAL A 287 5.15 -21.93 6.20
C VAL A 287 5.24 -20.58 5.50
N LEU A 288 6.19 -19.74 5.88
CA LEU A 288 6.40 -18.43 5.25
C LEU A 288 6.74 -18.58 3.76
N LYS A 289 7.63 -19.52 3.41
CA LYS A 289 7.97 -19.82 2.01
C LYS A 289 6.77 -20.35 1.23
N GLN A 290 6.02 -21.29 1.80
CA GLN A 290 4.83 -21.86 1.16
C GLN A 290 3.76 -20.79 0.92
N VAL A 291 3.47 -19.95 1.92
CA VAL A 291 2.49 -18.87 1.79
C VAL A 291 2.97 -17.82 0.79
N ALA A 292 4.27 -17.54 0.76
CA ALA A 292 4.85 -16.64 -0.24
C ALA A 292 4.67 -17.19 -1.66
N GLU A 293 4.93 -18.47 -1.89
CA GLU A 293 4.73 -19.13 -3.18
C GLU A 293 3.25 -19.18 -3.58
N GLU A 294 2.34 -19.52 -2.65
CA GLU A 294 0.88 -19.56 -2.87
C GLU A 294 0.32 -18.19 -3.29
N HIS A 295 0.90 -17.10 -2.76
CA HIS A 295 0.46 -15.74 -3.02
C HIS A 295 1.36 -14.96 -4.00
N LEU A 296 2.30 -15.65 -4.66
CA LEU A 296 3.24 -15.06 -5.63
C LEU A 296 3.99 -13.82 -5.07
N THR A 297 4.39 -13.89 -3.79
CA THR A 297 5.12 -12.84 -3.07
C THR A 297 6.45 -13.37 -2.53
N MET A 298 7.20 -12.52 -1.82
CA MET A 298 8.46 -12.90 -1.17
C MET A 298 8.26 -13.08 0.34
N PRO A 299 8.93 -14.05 0.98
CA PRO A 299 8.88 -14.27 2.44
C PRO A 299 9.14 -13.01 3.27
N GLU A 300 10.12 -12.21 2.85
CA GLU A 300 10.55 -10.97 3.50
C GLU A 300 9.46 -9.91 3.39
N LEU A 301 8.85 -9.78 2.21
CA LEU A 301 7.78 -8.83 1.96
C LEU A 301 6.51 -9.15 2.77
N LEU A 302 6.24 -10.43 3.05
CA LEU A 302 5.16 -10.85 3.95
C LEU A 302 5.41 -10.37 5.38
N ILE A 303 6.64 -10.48 5.87
CA ILE A 303 7.00 -9.98 7.20
C ILE A 303 6.88 -8.45 7.24
N ASP A 304 7.38 -7.77 6.21
CA ASP A 304 7.29 -6.31 6.10
C ASP A 304 5.83 -5.85 6.08
N THR A 305 4.97 -6.53 5.32
CA THR A 305 3.53 -6.22 5.26
C THR A 305 2.86 -6.39 6.63
N ILE A 306 3.17 -7.46 7.36
CA ILE A 306 2.62 -7.68 8.70
C ILE A 306 3.11 -6.60 9.67
N ASN A 307 4.39 -6.21 9.57
CA ASN A 307 4.97 -5.16 10.41
C ASN A 307 4.42 -3.77 10.06
N GLU A 308 4.18 -3.44 8.80
CA GLU A 308 3.53 -2.19 8.40
C GLU A 308 2.13 -2.09 9.02
N ARG A 309 1.34 -3.17 8.97
CA ARG A 309 0.03 -3.20 9.63
C ARG A 309 0.13 -3.08 11.15
N ALA A 310 1.17 -3.66 11.74
CA ALA A 310 1.41 -3.54 13.18
C ALA A 310 1.80 -2.10 13.56
N ILE A 311 2.59 -1.42 12.74
CA ILE A 311 2.90 0.00 12.91
C ILE A 311 1.61 0.84 12.80
N ASP A 312 0.76 0.57 11.82
CA ASP A 312 -0.49 1.32 11.62
C ASP A 312 -1.49 1.13 12.78
N ALA A 313 -1.54 -0.06 13.38
CA ALA A 313 -2.52 -0.40 14.41
C ALA A 313 -2.01 -0.23 15.85
N ILE A 314 -0.77 -0.64 16.11
CA ILE A 314 -0.15 -0.75 17.44
C ILE A 314 0.96 0.31 17.60
N GLY A 315 1.44 0.90 16.49
CA GLY A 315 2.50 1.90 16.50
C GLY A 315 3.91 1.31 16.52
N ASP A 316 4.07 -0.01 16.35
CA ASP A 316 5.36 -0.68 16.53
C ASP A 316 5.54 -1.92 15.63
N VAL A 317 6.80 -2.32 15.45
CA VAL A 317 7.21 -3.53 14.71
C VAL A 317 7.11 -4.74 15.63
N ILE A 318 6.41 -5.79 15.19
CA ILE A 318 6.13 -6.96 16.05
C ILE A 318 6.91 -8.21 15.65
N ILE A 319 7.36 -8.32 14.39
CA ILE A 319 8.17 -9.43 13.88
C ILE A 319 9.58 -8.93 13.57
N GLU A 320 10.57 -9.56 14.19
CA GLU A 320 11.96 -9.45 13.81
C GLU A 320 12.21 -10.37 12.59
N PRO A 321 12.61 -9.84 11.42
CA PRO A 321 12.70 -10.62 10.18
C PRO A 321 13.70 -11.79 10.22
N GLY A 322 14.65 -11.76 11.15
CA GLY A 322 15.78 -12.69 11.18
C GLY A 322 16.75 -12.42 10.03
N ALA A 323 18.05 -12.43 10.29
CA ALA A 323 19.06 -12.27 9.26
C ALA A 323 19.42 -13.64 8.64
N GLY A 324 19.01 -13.88 7.40
CA GLY A 324 19.41 -15.06 6.63
C GLY A 324 18.83 -16.38 7.15
N ALA A 325 19.66 -17.21 7.81
CA ALA A 325 19.27 -18.55 8.26
C ALA A 325 18.54 -18.57 9.62
N THR A 326 18.41 -17.41 10.29
CA THR A 326 17.66 -17.32 11.54
C THR A 326 16.17 -17.20 11.25
N PRO A 327 15.31 -18.04 11.84
CA PRO A 327 13.88 -17.93 11.65
C PRO A 327 13.36 -16.60 12.21
N PRO A 328 12.35 -15.99 11.58
CA PRO A 328 11.71 -14.79 12.09
C PRO A 328 11.08 -15.08 13.46
N LYS A 329 11.12 -14.08 14.35
CA LYS A 329 10.63 -14.18 15.73
C LYS A 329 9.78 -12.98 16.09
N ILE A 330 8.86 -13.16 17.04
CA ILE A 330 8.13 -12.03 17.62
C ILE A 330 9.01 -11.34 18.64
N ALA A 331 9.04 -10.01 18.62
CA ALA A 331 9.73 -9.20 19.62
C ALA A 331 9.26 -9.58 21.04
N GLU A 332 10.19 -9.71 22.00
CA GLU A 332 9.89 -10.27 23.33
C GLU A 332 8.81 -9.48 24.08
N GLU A 333 8.75 -8.17 23.87
CA GLU A 333 7.76 -7.26 24.45
C GLU A 333 6.33 -7.49 23.94
N HIS A 334 6.19 -7.98 22.69
CA HIS A 334 4.90 -8.19 22.03
C HIS A 334 4.43 -9.64 22.07
N LEU A 335 5.31 -10.58 22.41
CA LEU A 335 5.05 -12.03 22.36
C LEU A 335 3.88 -12.46 23.26
N ALA A 336 3.73 -11.87 24.45
CA ALA A 336 2.62 -12.18 25.35
C ALA A 336 1.26 -11.73 24.78
N ALA A 337 1.23 -10.52 24.20
CA ALA A 337 0.02 -9.96 23.59
C ALA A 337 -0.39 -10.75 22.33
N VAL A 338 0.55 -11.02 21.41
CA VAL A 338 0.29 -11.77 20.17
C VAL A 338 -0.24 -13.19 20.49
N ARG A 339 0.31 -13.87 21.51
CA ARG A 339 -0.19 -15.19 21.94
C ARG A 339 -1.63 -15.15 22.43
N GLN A 340 -1.97 -14.13 23.21
CA GLN A 340 -3.32 -13.95 23.73
C GLN A 340 -4.31 -13.70 22.59
N VAL A 341 -3.91 -12.89 21.62
CA VAL A 341 -4.70 -12.51 20.46
C VAL A 341 -4.97 -13.70 19.53
N ILE A 342 -3.96 -14.53 19.25
CA ILE A 342 -4.11 -15.77 18.45
C ILE A 342 -5.00 -16.80 19.15
N THR A 343 -5.03 -16.79 20.48
CA THR A 343 -5.91 -17.69 21.26
C THR A 343 -7.36 -17.19 21.26
N ALA A 344 -7.56 -15.87 21.20
CA ALA A 344 -8.89 -15.25 21.14
C ALA A 344 -9.54 -15.33 19.74
N TYR A 345 -8.75 -15.39 18.67
CA TYR A 345 -9.20 -15.50 17.28
C TYR A 345 -8.70 -16.80 16.63
N PRO A 346 -9.49 -17.90 16.63
CA PRO A 346 -9.09 -19.21 16.12
C PRO A 346 -8.96 -19.32 14.60
#